data_AF-A0A1T4XIF3-F1
#
_entry.id   AF-A0A1T4XIF3-F1
#
_cell.length_a   1.000
_cell.length_b   1.000
_cell.length_c   1.000
_cell.angle_alpha   90.00
_cell.angle_beta   90.00
_cell.angle_gamma   90.00
#
_symmetry.space_group_name_H-M   'P 1'
#
loop_
_entity.id
_entity.type
_entity.pdbx_description
1 polymer ?
#
loop_
_entity_poly.entity_id
_entity_poly.type
_entity_poly.pdbx_seq_one_letter_code
_entity_poly.pdbx_strand_id
1 'polypeptide(L)'
;MILGKKRLAVRWFSICLIVLATVALAYLAISNGQAIQYMTWTYDTAGIYPDLFESIRDAADLHPYEGRSIYPPLTYLILWIFSKMVPGDYSAGFAFGEASVTPNGVLVGTMFFLVSTGVVCAMAANKLSLKGIDVVLYSVAFVSSPAYVFMLERGNIVILSLLFLMFFVFNYNSENTVIRNLALLSLAIATGLKLYPVFFGLLLLNKKHKKDAVKSIVYGVALFILPFAGTGGIQNIAKMLQNITDISADTINNAKGFGYGFKVNISNICQAFGEKMKVQSSTTDWIAGVLMLILLCMVIFVVFISRQEWEKAYALCMVLTLIPTFSWIYNEIYLLIPITLLLYERPELKKNTVLPLILMMLIMGEFPYISLFNSLEGYHKISLSTMLGNASMWVLMIYLVAENFGKLKMWSKTKEGM
;
A
#
# COMPACT_ATOMS: atom_id res chain seq x y z
N MET A 1 -10.68 -33.12 -11.99
CA MET A 1 -11.83 -32.20 -12.14
C MET A 1 -11.99 -31.16 -11.00
N ILE A 2 -11.56 -31.44 -9.75
CA ILE A 2 -11.69 -30.51 -8.60
C ILE A 2 -10.69 -29.32 -8.64
N LEU A 3 -9.54 -29.48 -9.29
CA LEU A 3 -8.53 -28.42 -9.47
C LEU A 3 -8.97 -27.29 -10.42
N GLY A 4 -9.94 -27.53 -11.31
CA GLY A 4 -10.39 -26.54 -12.30
C GLY A 4 -11.26 -25.43 -11.69
N LYS A 5 -12.11 -25.76 -10.70
CA LYS A 5 -13.03 -24.80 -10.09
C LYS A 5 -12.34 -23.82 -9.13
N LYS A 6 -11.30 -24.28 -8.41
CA LYS A 6 -10.53 -23.41 -7.49
C LYS A 6 -9.79 -22.26 -8.18
N ARG A 7 -9.60 -22.35 -9.50
CA ARG A 7 -8.87 -21.36 -10.31
C ARG A 7 -9.79 -20.39 -11.03
N LEU A 8 -11.10 -20.65 -11.03
CA LEU A 8 -12.02 -19.84 -11.81
C LEU A 8 -12.07 -18.39 -11.30
N ALA A 9 -12.12 -18.19 -9.98
CA ALA A 9 -12.10 -16.84 -9.40
C ALA A 9 -10.77 -16.11 -9.68
N VAL A 10 -9.63 -16.80 -9.53
CA VAL A 10 -8.30 -16.23 -9.81
C VAL A 10 -8.19 -15.81 -11.29
N ARG A 11 -8.56 -16.70 -12.22
CA ARG A 11 -8.53 -16.42 -13.65
C ARG A 11 -9.46 -15.29 -14.03
N TRP A 12 -10.70 -15.34 -13.54
CA TRP A 12 -11.70 -14.30 -13.81
C TRP A 12 -11.18 -12.94 -13.36
N PHE A 13 -10.72 -12.83 -12.11
CA PHE A 13 -10.19 -11.59 -11.56
C PHE A 13 -8.98 -11.07 -12.35
N SER A 14 -8.02 -11.97 -12.64
CA SER A 14 -6.79 -11.60 -13.37
C SER A 14 -7.09 -11.15 -14.80
N ILE A 15 -7.97 -11.86 -15.52
CA ILE A 15 -8.34 -11.53 -16.89
C ILE A 15 -9.08 -10.19 -16.92
N CYS A 16 -10.00 -9.94 -15.99
CA CYS A 16 -10.70 -8.65 -15.92
C CYS A 16 -9.73 -7.48 -15.73
N LEU A 17 -8.74 -7.60 -14.84
CA LEU A 17 -7.72 -6.57 -14.65
C LEU A 17 -6.84 -6.37 -15.89
N ILE A 18 -6.44 -7.46 -16.54
CA ILE A 18 -5.65 -7.39 -17.78
C ILE A 18 -6.44 -6.74 -18.92
N VAL A 19 -7.74 -7.02 -19.03
CA VAL A 19 -8.62 -6.37 -20.02
C VAL A 19 -8.72 -4.87 -19.75
N LEU A 20 -8.89 -4.45 -18.49
CA LEU A 20 -8.91 -3.04 -18.12
C LEU A 20 -7.58 -2.35 -18.48
N ALA A 21 -6.44 -2.95 -18.11
CA ALA A 21 -5.12 -2.44 -18.49
C ALA A 21 -4.92 -2.36 -20.01
N THR A 22 -5.40 -3.36 -20.76
CA THR A 22 -5.35 -3.34 -22.24
C THR A 22 -6.19 -2.20 -22.81
N VAL A 23 -7.39 -1.95 -22.27
CA VAL A 23 -8.23 -0.82 -22.68
C VAL A 23 -7.54 0.52 -22.36
N ALA A 24 -6.89 0.62 -21.20
CA ALA A 24 -6.16 1.81 -20.79
C ALA A 24 -4.94 2.08 -21.72
N LEU A 25 -4.20 1.04 -22.11
CA LEU A 25 -3.13 1.13 -23.10
C LEU A 25 -3.65 1.53 -24.49
N ALA A 26 -4.79 0.99 -24.93
CA ALA A 26 -5.42 1.40 -26.18
C ALA A 26 -5.82 2.89 -26.14
N TYR A 27 -6.39 3.35 -25.02
CA TYR A 27 -6.70 4.77 -24.81
C TYR A 27 -5.44 5.65 -24.86
N LEU A 28 -4.33 5.18 -24.28
CA LEU A 28 -3.06 5.89 -24.35
C LEU A 28 -2.60 6.10 -25.79
N ALA A 29 -2.68 5.06 -26.63
CA ALA A 29 -2.33 5.16 -28.05
C ALA A 29 -3.25 6.14 -28.80
N ILE A 30 -4.56 6.08 -28.56
CA ILE A 30 -5.54 7.00 -29.18
C ILE A 30 -5.30 8.45 -28.74
N SER A 31 -4.84 8.67 -27.50
CA SER A 31 -4.53 10.00 -26.96
C SER A 31 -3.18 10.57 -27.44
N ASN A 32 -2.43 9.86 -28.30
CA ASN A 32 -1.05 10.18 -28.66
C ASN A 32 -0.15 10.39 -27.43
N GLY A 33 -0.33 9.56 -26.41
CA GLY A 33 0.46 9.61 -25.17
C GLY A 33 0.04 10.69 -24.17
N GLN A 34 -0.85 11.63 -24.51
CA GLN A 34 -1.26 12.70 -23.59
C GLN A 34 -1.83 12.16 -22.27
N ALA A 35 -2.55 11.04 -22.35
CA ALA A 35 -3.20 10.48 -21.19
C ALA A 35 -2.24 9.87 -20.15
N ILE A 36 -0.95 9.67 -20.48
CA ILE A 36 0.07 9.17 -19.53
C ILE A 36 0.26 10.10 -18.33
N GLN A 37 -0.06 11.39 -18.51
CA GLN A 37 0.00 12.41 -17.47
C GLN A 37 -0.99 12.12 -16.34
N TYR A 38 -2.02 11.31 -16.54
CA TYR A 38 -2.95 10.93 -15.47
C TYR A 38 -2.60 9.62 -14.77
N MET A 39 -1.45 9.01 -15.13
CA MET A 39 -0.85 7.85 -14.48
C MET A 39 0.46 8.14 -13.78
N THR A 40 1.19 9.14 -14.24
CA THR A 40 2.56 9.41 -13.82
C THR A 40 2.63 10.78 -13.18
N TRP A 41 3.64 11.00 -12.36
CA TRP A 41 3.87 12.31 -11.79
C TRP A 41 4.04 13.37 -12.90
N THR A 42 3.19 14.41 -12.90
CA THR A 42 3.10 15.42 -13.97
C THR A 42 3.96 16.66 -13.76
N TYR A 43 4.58 16.81 -12.59
CA TYR A 43 5.48 17.92 -12.30
C TYR A 43 6.93 17.50 -12.58
N ASP A 44 7.88 18.44 -12.59
CA ASP A 44 9.29 18.13 -12.79
C ASP A 44 9.73 17.03 -11.81
N THR A 45 10.11 15.88 -12.37
CA THR A 45 10.70 14.79 -11.60
C THR A 45 12.19 15.03 -11.51
N ALA A 46 12.76 14.70 -10.36
CA ALA A 46 14.20 14.76 -10.17
C ALA A 46 14.92 13.58 -10.87
N GLY A 47 14.37 12.96 -11.92
CA GLY A 47 14.95 11.80 -12.61
C GLY A 47 14.06 10.55 -12.61
N ILE A 48 14.67 9.38 -12.82
CA ILE A 48 13.98 8.07 -12.83
C ILE A 48 13.94 7.53 -11.39
N TYR A 49 12.82 6.92 -10.97
CA TYR A 49 12.66 6.42 -9.59
C TYR A 49 12.95 7.50 -8.53
N PRO A 50 12.33 8.69 -8.62
CA PRO A 50 12.68 9.84 -7.80
C PRO A 50 12.62 9.56 -6.29
N ASP A 51 11.61 8.84 -5.80
CA ASP A 51 11.49 8.49 -4.37
C ASP A 51 12.64 7.56 -3.92
N LEU A 52 13.13 6.68 -4.80
CA LEU A 52 14.25 5.78 -4.51
C LEU A 52 15.55 6.58 -4.39
N PHE A 53 15.88 7.36 -5.42
CA PHE A 53 17.16 8.07 -5.49
C PHE A 53 17.24 9.23 -4.51
N GLU A 54 16.13 9.91 -4.24
CA GLU A 54 16.06 10.89 -3.16
C GLU A 54 16.36 10.22 -1.80
N SER A 55 15.77 9.06 -1.56
CA SER A 55 16.01 8.33 -0.30
C SER A 55 17.41 7.70 -0.22
N ILE A 56 18.03 7.36 -1.35
CA ILE A 56 19.44 6.93 -1.42
C ILE A 56 20.38 8.09 -1.09
N ARG A 57 20.12 9.29 -1.64
CA ARG A 57 20.86 10.50 -1.29
C ARG A 57 20.80 10.75 0.21
N ASP A 58 19.60 10.74 0.78
CA ASP A 58 19.38 10.96 2.21
C ASP A 58 20.06 9.90 3.09
N ALA A 59 20.27 8.70 2.55
CA ALA A 59 20.97 7.63 3.26
C ALA A 59 22.49 7.69 3.12
N ALA A 60 23.03 8.41 2.13
CA ALA A 60 24.42 8.26 1.68
C ALA A 60 25.45 8.67 2.74
N ASP A 61 25.13 9.67 3.54
CA ASP A 61 25.95 10.20 4.63
C ASP A 61 25.54 9.68 6.01
N LEU A 62 24.48 8.87 6.10
CA LEU A 62 23.90 8.36 7.34
C LEU A 62 23.34 9.45 8.28
N HIS A 63 23.03 10.64 7.78
CA HIS A 63 22.37 11.72 8.52
C HIS A 63 21.02 12.14 7.89
N PRO A 64 20.12 11.18 7.58
CA PRO A 64 18.92 11.44 6.78
C PRO A 64 18.00 12.52 7.36
N TYR A 65 17.90 12.59 8.68
CA TYR A 65 16.92 13.46 9.33
C TYR A 65 17.26 14.95 9.26
N GLU A 66 18.49 15.32 8.89
CA GLU A 66 18.88 16.70 8.61
C GLU A 66 18.32 17.18 7.27
N GLY A 67 18.16 16.26 6.31
CA GLY A 67 17.53 16.48 5.01
C GLY A 67 16.00 16.45 5.02
N ARG A 68 15.36 16.54 6.20
CA ARG A 68 13.89 16.44 6.40
C ARG A 68 13.29 15.08 6.03
N SER A 69 14.08 14.02 6.00
CA SER A 69 13.59 12.68 5.62
C SER A 69 12.70 12.04 6.69
N ILE A 70 11.80 11.12 6.28
CA ILE A 70 10.65 10.69 7.08
C ILE A 70 10.57 9.18 7.37
N TYR A 71 11.41 8.36 6.75
CA TYR A 71 11.34 6.91 6.96
C TYR A 71 11.95 6.50 8.31
N PRO A 72 11.57 5.34 8.85
CA PRO A 72 12.27 4.79 10.00
C PRO A 72 13.72 4.45 9.61
N PRO A 73 14.64 4.42 10.59
CA PRO A 73 16.08 4.37 10.33
C PRO A 73 16.55 3.08 9.64
N LEU A 74 15.83 1.97 9.81
CA LEU A 74 16.12 0.72 9.11
C LEU A 74 16.10 0.90 7.59
N THR A 75 15.16 1.72 7.07
CA THR A 75 15.11 2.06 5.64
C THR A 75 16.40 2.71 5.17
N TYR A 76 16.91 3.70 5.91
CA TYR A 76 18.13 4.41 5.52
C TYR A 76 19.37 3.54 5.62
N LEU A 77 19.47 2.60 6.57
CA LEU A 77 20.57 1.63 6.58
C LEU A 77 20.57 0.72 5.34
N ILE A 78 19.39 0.29 4.90
CA ILE A 78 19.25 -0.51 3.67
C ILE A 78 19.63 0.33 2.44
N LEU A 79 19.12 1.56 2.36
CA LEU A 79 19.39 2.46 1.23
C LEU A 79 20.82 3.00 1.21
N TRP A 80 21.49 3.05 2.35
CA TRP A 80 22.92 3.35 2.41
C TRP A 80 23.72 2.29 1.67
N ILE A 81 23.36 1.01 1.75
CA ILE A 81 24.00 -0.05 0.95
C ILE A 81 23.79 0.23 -0.54
N PHE A 82 22.59 0.67 -0.93
CA PHE A 82 22.29 1.03 -2.33
C PHE A 82 23.13 2.22 -2.82
N SER A 83 23.42 3.19 -1.95
CA SER A 83 24.31 4.32 -2.27
C SER A 83 25.73 3.87 -2.63
N LYS A 84 26.16 2.66 -2.21
CA LYS A 84 27.47 2.08 -2.56
C LYS A 84 27.43 1.26 -3.85
N MET A 85 26.25 0.96 -4.37
CA MET A 85 26.06 0.20 -5.61
C MET A 85 25.94 1.09 -6.85
N VAL A 86 25.52 2.35 -6.67
CA VAL A 86 25.41 3.33 -7.76
C VAL A 86 26.51 4.37 -7.62
N PRO A 87 27.43 4.49 -8.59
CA PRO A 87 28.40 5.58 -8.60
C PRO A 87 27.70 6.93 -8.73
N GLY A 88 27.98 7.85 -7.82
CA GLY A 88 27.44 9.20 -7.85
C GLY A 88 27.98 10.03 -6.68
N ASP A 89 28.06 11.35 -6.88
CA ASP A 89 28.31 12.28 -5.78
C ASP A 89 26.98 12.66 -5.13
N TYR A 90 26.61 11.93 -4.09
CA TYR A 90 25.38 12.19 -3.34
C TYR A 90 25.48 13.36 -2.37
N SER A 91 26.66 13.99 -2.23
CA SER A 91 26.88 15.11 -1.29
C SER A 91 26.43 16.46 -1.85
N ALA A 92 26.26 16.57 -3.17
CA ALA A 92 25.89 17.81 -3.86
C ALA A 92 24.41 17.83 -4.32
N GLY A 93 23.50 18.38 -3.51
CA GLY A 93 22.15 18.81 -3.95
C GLY A 93 21.38 17.85 -4.89
N PHE A 94 21.03 18.32 -6.09
CA PHE A 94 20.25 17.57 -7.12
C PHE A 94 21.02 16.43 -7.81
N ALA A 95 22.28 16.15 -7.46
CA ALA A 95 23.10 15.11 -8.11
C ALA A 95 22.52 13.68 -7.99
N PHE A 96 21.57 13.46 -7.09
CA PHE A 96 20.81 12.20 -7.02
C PHE A 96 19.99 11.92 -8.29
N GLY A 97 19.49 12.98 -8.92
CA GLY A 97 18.75 12.86 -10.16
C GLY A 97 19.63 12.50 -11.35
N GLU A 98 20.83 13.07 -11.39
CA GLU A 98 21.85 12.72 -12.36
C GLU A 98 22.25 11.24 -12.21
N ALA A 99 22.48 10.77 -10.98
CA ALA A 99 22.79 9.37 -10.71
C ALA A 99 21.68 8.42 -11.22
N SER A 100 20.41 8.83 -11.10
CA SER A 100 19.25 8.03 -11.48
C SER A 100 19.12 7.76 -12.99
N VAL A 101 19.64 8.66 -13.82
CA VAL A 101 19.57 8.54 -15.30
C VAL A 101 20.81 7.89 -15.90
N THR A 102 21.84 7.59 -15.09
CA THR A 102 22.99 6.80 -15.54
C THR A 102 22.59 5.34 -15.82
N PRO A 103 23.29 4.62 -16.72
CA PRO A 103 23.06 3.19 -16.92
C PRO A 103 23.16 2.37 -15.63
N ASN A 104 24.07 2.75 -14.72
CA ASN A 104 24.25 2.07 -13.44
C ASN A 104 23.06 2.32 -12.50
N GLY A 105 22.59 3.57 -12.39
CA GLY A 105 21.43 3.92 -11.58
C GLY A 105 20.17 3.18 -12.05
N VAL A 106 19.88 3.26 -13.35
CA VAL A 106 18.74 2.56 -13.97
C VAL A 106 18.86 1.05 -13.73
N LEU A 107 20.04 0.45 -13.90
CA LEU A 107 20.25 -0.98 -13.69
C LEU A 107 19.99 -1.40 -12.24
N VAL A 108 20.55 -0.69 -11.26
CA VAL A 108 20.36 -1.02 -9.84
C VAL A 108 18.90 -0.88 -9.43
N GLY A 109 18.23 0.22 -9.82
CA GLY A 109 16.80 0.40 -9.58
C GLY A 109 15.96 -0.70 -10.23
N THR A 110 16.24 -1.03 -11.49
CA THR A 110 15.55 -2.10 -12.22
C THR A 110 15.75 -3.46 -11.56
N MET A 111 16.97 -3.82 -11.17
CA MET A 111 17.27 -5.08 -10.48
C MET A 111 16.53 -5.17 -9.15
N PHE A 112 16.51 -4.09 -8.37
CA PHE A 112 15.76 -4.02 -7.12
C PHE A 112 14.27 -4.34 -7.34
N PHE A 113 13.61 -3.61 -8.25
CA PHE A 113 12.18 -3.82 -8.52
C PHE A 113 11.89 -5.19 -9.15
N LEU A 114 12.74 -5.67 -10.06
CA LEU A 114 12.60 -7.00 -10.66
C LEU A 114 12.62 -8.09 -9.58
N VAL A 115 13.60 -8.04 -8.67
CA VAL A 115 13.74 -9.02 -7.60
C VAL A 115 12.59 -8.91 -6.60
N SER A 116 12.29 -7.70 -6.11
CA SER A 116 11.22 -7.51 -5.11
C SER A 116 9.86 -7.92 -5.66
N THR A 117 9.54 -7.53 -6.90
CA THR A 117 8.27 -7.88 -7.55
C THR A 117 8.20 -9.36 -7.86
N GLY A 118 9.29 -9.97 -8.35
CA GLY A 118 9.36 -11.40 -8.59
C GLY A 118 9.07 -12.21 -7.32
N VAL A 119 9.64 -11.81 -6.18
CA VAL A 119 9.39 -12.47 -4.89
C VAL A 119 7.95 -12.25 -4.42
N VAL A 120 7.42 -11.03 -4.50
CA VAL A 120 6.02 -10.71 -4.15
C VAL A 120 5.04 -11.56 -4.96
N CYS A 121 5.21 -11.61 -6.28
CA CYS A 121 4.40 -12.43 -7.18
C CYS A 121 4.54 -13.92 -6.86
N ALA A 122 5.76 -14.41 -6.63
CA ALA A 122 6.01 -15.80 -6.27
C ALA A 122 5.34 -16.19 -4.93
N MET A 123 5.38 -15.31 -3.92
CA MET A 123 4.73 -15.54 -2.63
C MET A 123 3.21 -15.61 -2.77
N ALA A 124 2.60 -14.68 -3.51
CA ALA A 124 1.15 -14.71 -3.74
C ALA A 124 0.73 -15.95 -4.54
N ALA A 125 1.47 -16.28 -5.60
CA ALA A 125 1.25 -17.49 -6.40
C ALA A 125 1.41 -18.77 -5.57
N ASN A 126 2.41 -18.83 -4.69
CA ASN A 126 2.63 -19.96 -3.79
C ASN A 126 1.47 -20.12 -2.80
N LYS A 127 1.03 -19.01 -2.18
CA LYS A 127 -0.13 -19.00 -1.28
C LYS A 127 -1.39 -19.56 -1.95
N LEU A 128 -1.59 -19.24 -3.23
CA LEU A 128 -2.71 -19.71 -4.04
C LEU A 128 -2.46 -21.08 -4.73
N SER A 129 -1.27 -21.67 -4.58
CA SER A 129 -0.86 -22.90 -5.28
C SER A 129 -1.02 -22.83 -6.81
N LEU A 130 -0.72 -21.66 -7.40
CA LEU A 130 -0.80 -21.43 -8.85
C LEU A 130 0.33 -22.14 -9.60
N LYS A 131 0.07 -22.52 -10.85
CA LYS A 131 1.06 -23.16 -11.75
C LYS A 131 0.86 -22.71 -13.19
N GLY A 132 1.93 -22.68 -13.97
CA GLY A 132 1.90 -22.37 -15.40
C GLY A 132 1.26 -21.01 -15.68
N ILE A 133 0.32 -20.96 -16.63
CA ILE A 133 -0.33 -19.73 -17.07
C ILE A 133 -1.04 -18.96 -15.93
N ASP A 134 -1.50 -19.64 -14.88
CA ASP A 134 -2.19 -18.98 -13.77
C ASP A 134 -1.25 -18.07 -12.96
N VAL A 135 0.04 -18.44 -12.86
CA VAL A 135 1.08 -17.60 -12.23
C VAL A 135 1.28 -16.34 -13.07
N VAL A 136 1.37 -16.51 -14.39
CA VAL A 136 1.57 -15.39 -15.33
C VAL A 136 0.38 -14.45 -15.28
N LEU A 137 -0.85 -14.94 -15.40
CA LEU A 137 -2.05 -14.12 -15.37
C LEU A 137 -2.15 -13.30 -14.08
N TYR A 138 -1.95 -13.94 -12.92
CA TYR A 138 -2.06 -13.25 -11.64
C TYR A 138 -0.95 -12.21 -11.44
N SER A 139 0.29 -12.54 -11.86
CA SER A 139 1.43 -11.62 -11.77
C SER A 139 1.26 -10.43 -12.71
N VAL A 140 0.84 -10.65 -13.96
CA VAL A 140 0.56 -9.59 -14.94
C VAL A 140 -0.56 -8.69 -14.44
N ALA A 141 -1.64 -9.27 -13.90
CA ALA A 141 -2.74 -8.48 -13.33
C ALA A 141 -2.28 -7.56 -12.18
N PHE A 142 -1.36 -8.01 -11.34
CA PHE A 142 -0.79 -7.19 -10.27
C PHE A 142 0.12 -6.07 -10.81
N VAL A 143 1.06 -6.38 -11.69
CA VAL A 143 2.03 -5.37 -12.20
C VAL A 143 1.41 -4.38 -13.16
N SER A 144 0.23 -4.67 -13.71
CA SER A 144 -0.55 -3.75 -14.53
C SER A 144 -1.53 -2.89 -13.74
N SER A 145 -1.51 -2.96 -12.40
CA SER A 145 -2.40 -2.15 -11.56
C SER A 145 -1.89 -0.72 -11.39
N PRO A 146 -2.78 0.28 -11.21
CA PRO A 146 -2.38 1.69 -11.06
C PRO A 146 -1.47 1.91 -9.86
N ALA A 147 -1.74 1.19 -8.76
CA ALA A 147 -0.92 1.23 -7.57
C ALA A 147 0.51 0.76 -7.84
N TYR A 148 0.68 -0.35 -8.58
CA TYR A 148 2.00 -0.87 -8.92
C TYR A 148 2.72 0.02 -9.93
N VAL A 149 2.04 0.47 -10.98
CA VAL A 149 2.62 1.35 -12.02
C VAL A 149 3.12 2.65 -11.40
N PHE A 150 2.30 3.29 -10.56
CA PHE A 150 2.70 4.52 -9.84
C PHE A 150 3.83 4.24 -8.83
N MET A 151 3.78 3.12 -8.11
CA MET A 151 4.87 2.71 -7.20
C MET A 151 6.20 2.57 -7.94
N LEU A 152 6.17 1.92 -9.11
CA LEU A 152 7.34 1.69 -9.95
C LEU A 152 7.87 2.99 -10.54
N GLU A 153 6.99 3.85 -11.09
CA GLU A 153 7.39 5.15 -11.64
C GLU A 153 8.12 6.00 -10.59
N ARG A 154 7.53 6.09 -9.40
CA ARG A 154 8.14 6.80 -8.27
C ARG A 154 9.39 6.13 -7.73
N GLY A 155 9.53 4.82 -7.87
CA GLY A 155 10.60 4.06 -7.25
C GLY A 155 10.39 3.84 -5.75
N ASN A 156 9.16 3.68 -5.29
CA ASN A 156 8.89 3.68 -3.85
C ASN A 156 9.25 2.34 -3.18
N ILE A 157 10.02 2.37 -2.09
CA ILE A 157 10.44 1.17 -1.33
C ILE A 157 9.28 0.41 -0.65
N VAL A 158 8.05 0.93 -0.74
CA VAL A 158 6.84 0.27 -0.21
C VAL A 158 6.68 -1.19 -0.67
N ILE A 159 7.19 -1.57 -1.85
CA ILE A 159 7.17 -2.96 -2.33
C ILE A 159 7.95 -3.92 -1.41
N LEU A 160 9.01 -3.45 -0.77
CA LEU A 160 9.79 -4.25 0.19
C LEU A 160 9.01 -4.42 1.50
N SER A 161 8.32 -3.37 1.95
CA SER A 161 7.40 -3.44 3.09
C SER A 161 6.25 -4.42 2.82
N LEU A 162 5.66 -4.38 1.62
CA LEU A 162 4.65 -5.35 1.18
C LEU A 162 5.18 -6.79 1.25
N LEU A 163 6.38 -7.06 0.76
CA LEU A 163 7.00 -8.39 0.80
C LEU A 163 7.05 -8.95 2.21
N PHE A 164 7.63 -8.19 3.16
CA PHE A 164 7.74 -8.65 4.55
C PHE A 164 6.37 -8.76 5.22
N LEU A 165 5.45 -7.84 4.95
CA LEU A 165 4.10 -7.88 5.49
C LEU A 165 3.30 -9.08 4.97
N MET A 166 3.43 -9.42 3.68
CA MET A 166 2.85 -10.64 3.10
C MET A 166 3.39 -11.88 3.80
N PHE A 167 4.71 -11.93 4.05
CA PHE A 167 5.30 -13.07 4.74
C PHE A 167 4.72 -13.22 6.14
N PHE A 168 4.60 -12.12 6.89
CA PHE A 168 3.93 -12.12 8.19
C PHE A 168 2.50 -12.65 8.07
N VAL A 169 1.64 -12.01 7.27
CA VAL A 169 0.22 -12.33 7.20
C VAL A 169 -0.02 -13.79 6.76
N PHE A 170 0.79 -14.31 5.84
CA PHE A 170 0.61 -15.67 5.36
C PHE A 170 1.09 -16.75 6.34
N ASN A 171 1.93 -16.39 7.32
CA ASN A 171 2.67 -17.36 8.13
C ASN A 171 2.63 -17.13 9.65
N TYR A 172 2.05 -16.05 10.17
CA TYR A 172 2.01 -15.78 11.61
C TYR A 172 1.25 -16.85 12.42
N ASN A 173 0.36 -17.58 11.74
CA ASN A 173 -0.39 -18.71 12.28
C ASN A 173 0.26 -20.08 12.04
N SER A 174 1.46 -20.14 11.45
CA SER A 174 2.14 -21.40 11.13
C SER A 174 2.42 -22.24 12.38
N GLU A 175 2.22 -23.56 12.29
CA GLU A 175 2.58 -24.49 13.35
C GLU A 175 4.10 -24.63 13.51
N ASN A 176 4.84 -24.48 12.40
CA ASN A 176 6.29 -24.46 12.40
C ASN A 176 6.79 -23.20 13.13
N THR A 177 7.42 -23.41 14.28
CA THR A 177 7.91 -22.33 15.14
C THR A 177 8.98 -21.46 14.50
N VAL A 178 9.82 -22.00 13.61
CA VAL A 178 10.81 -21.20 12.88
C VAL A 178 10.10 -20.25 11.91
N ILE A 179 9.20 -20.77 11.08
CA ILE A 179 8.40 -19.98 10.14
C ILE A 179 7.57 -18.93 10.88
N ARG A 180 6.96 -19.30 12.02
CA ARG A 180 6.18 -18.37 12.84
C ARG A 180 7.04 -17.25 13.42
N ASN A 181 8.22 -17.55 13.99
CA ASN A 181 9.10 -16.48 14.49
C ASN A 181 9.63 -15.59 13.35
N LEU A 182 9.95 -16.16 12.18
CA LEU A 182 10.32 -15.38 11.00
C LEU A 182 9.17 -14.47 10.56
N ALA A 183 7.92 -14.92 10.64
CA ALA A 183 6.76 -14.08 10.36
C ALA A 183 6.69 -12.87 11.31
N LEU A 184 6.88 -13.08 12.62
CA LEU A 184 6.92 -11.99 13.61
C LEU A 184 8.07 -11.02 13.34
N LEU A 185 9.26 -11.53 12.97
CA LEU A 185 10.39 -10.70 12.57
C LEU A 185 10.07 -9.90 11.30
N SER A 186 9.40 -10.50 10.31
CA SER A 186 8.99 -9.82 9.08
C SER A 186 7.99 -8.69 9.35
N LEU A 187 7.08 -8.82 10.32
CA LEU A 187 6.23 -7.69 10.73
C LEU A 187 7.08 -6.54 11.26
N ALA A 188 8.05 -6.84 12.12
CA ALA A 188 8.97 -5.82 12.66
C ALA A 188 9.81 -5.15 11.57
N ILE A 189 10.29 -5.92 10.57
CA ILE A 189 11.01 -5.36 9.41
C ILE A 189 10.07 -4.48 8.58
N ALA A 190 8.86 -4.93 8.27
CA ALA A 190 7.88 -4.12 7.52
C ALA A 190 7.59 -2.80 8.24
N THR A 191 7.39 -2.83 9.57
CA THR A 191 7.23 -1.62 10.41
C THR A 191 8.47 -0.72 10.41
N GLY A 192 9.67 -1.31 10.40
CA GLY A 192 10.94 -0.59 10.28
C GLY A 192 11.17 0.00 8.89
N LEU A 193 10.49 -0.50 7.86
CA LEU A 193 10.52 0.08 6.50
C LEU A 193 9.50 1.21 6.33
N LYS A 194 8.30 0.99 6.85
CA LYS A 194 7.16 1.93 6.85
C LYS A 194 6.43 1.78 8.19
N LEU A 195 6.09 2.86 8.87
CA LEU A 195 5.51 2.79 10.23
C LEU A 195 4.17 2.05 10.28
N TYR A 196 3.27 2.32 9.34
CA TYR A 196 1.88 1.87 9.38
C TYR A 196 1.63 0.35 9.39
N PRO A 197 2.45 -0.52 8.76
CA PRO A 197 2.42 -1.96 8.99
C PRO A 197 2.31 -2.41 10.46
N VAL A 198 2.72 -1.60 11.45
CA VAL A 198 2.55 -1.90 12.88
C VAL A 198 1.12 -2.33 13.26
N PHE A 199 0.10 -1.79 12.59
CA PHE A 199 -1.30 -2.11 12.87
C PHE A 199 -1.64 -3.59 12.59
N PHE A 200 -0.89 -4.27 11.73
CA PHE A 200 -1.05 -5.72 11.54
C PHE A 200 -0.69 -6.54 12.78
N GLY A 201 0.01 -5.96 13.76
CA GLY A 201 0.20 -6.52 15.09
C GLY A 201 -1.12 -6.77 15.84
N LEU A 202 -2.22 -6.09 15.48
CA LEU A 202 -3.55 -6.35 16.03
C LEU A 202 -4.02 -7.79 15.79
N LEU A 203 -3.55 -8.47 14.73
CA LEU A 203 -3.84 -9.89 14.47
C LEU A 203 -3.29 -10.83 15.56
N LEU A 204 -2.30 -10.37 16.33
CA LEU A 204 -1.69 -11.12 17.43
C LEU A 204 -2.42 -10.93 18.77
N LEU A 205 -3.40 -10.02 18.86
CA LEU A 205 -4.18 -9.73 20.07
C LEU A 205 -5.26 -10.78 20.35
N ASN A 206 -4.91 -12.06 20.20
CA ASN A 206 -5.75 -13.19 20.58
C ASN A 206 -5.03 -14.02 21.67
N LYS A 207 -5.78 -14.67 22.55
CA LYS A 207 -5.26 -15.57 23.60
C LYS A 207 -4.25 -16.58 23.05
N LYS A 208 -4.45 -17.09 21.82
CA LYS A 208 -3.55 -18.02 21.15
C LYS A 208 -2.14 -17.46 20.90
N HIS A 209 -2.01 -16.14 20.72
CA HIS A 209 -0.78 -15.49 20.24
C HIS A 209 -0.14 -14.52 21.25
N LYS A 210 -0.52 -14.57 22.54
CA LYS A 210 0.04 -13.64 23.54
C LYS A 210 1.57 -13.61 23.58
N LYS A 211 2.22 -14.78 23.53
CA LYS A 211 3.69 -14.87 23.51
C LYS A 211 4.28 -14.33 22.20
N ASP A 212 3.60 -14.58 21.09
CA ASP A 212 4.00 -14.10 19.77
C ASP A 212 3.88 -12.56 19.68
N ALA A 213 2.83 -11.98 20.28
CA ALA A 213 2.66 -10.53 20.40
C ALA A 213 3.83 -9.88 21.14
N VAL A 214 4.24 -10.44 22.30
CA VAL A 214 5.39 -9.93 23.07
C VAL A 214 6.68 -10.01 22.24
N LYS A 215 6.94 -11.14 21.58
CA LYS A 215 8.12 -11.28 20.70
C LYS A 215 8.11 -10.26 19.56
N SER A 216 6.96 -10.07 18.92
CA SER A 216 6.79 -9.09 17.84
C SER A 216 7.08 -7.67 18.32
N ILE A 217 6.64 -7.31 19.53
CA ILE A 217 6.97 -6.02 20.16
C ILE A 217 8.47 -5.89 20.38
N VAL A 218 9.13 -6.92 20.93
CA VAL A 218 10.58 -6.91 21.16
C VAL A 218 11.34 -6.75 19.83
N TYR A 219 10.99 -7.51 18.79
CA TYR A 219 11.60 -7.37 17.46
C TYR A 219 11.35 -5.98 16.87
N GLY A 220 10.13 -5.46 16.99
CA GLY A 220 9.74 -4.13 16.51
C GLY A 220 10.53 -3.02 17.19
N VAL A 221 10.61 -3.04 18.52
CA VAL A 221 11.40 -2.06 19.29
C VAL A 221 12.88 -2.16 18.91
N ALA A 222 13.44 -3.37 18.81
CA ALA A 222 14.83 -3.55 18.43
C ALA A 222 15.12 -3.01 17.02
N LEU A 223 14.30 -3.36 16.02
CA LEU A 223 14.48 -2.92 14.64
C LEU A 223 14.08 -1.45 14.40
N PHE A 224 13.38 -0.82 15.33
CA PHE A 224 13.12 0.61 15.28
C PHE A 224 14.23 1.41 15.96
N ILE A 225 14.70 0.98 17.14
CA ILE A 225 15.66 1.72 17.97
C ILE A 225 17.10 1.48 17.54
N LEU A 226 17.53 0.22 17.35
CA LEU A 226 18.93 -0.10 17.09
C LEU A 226 19.47 0.58 15.82
N PRO A 227 18.72 0.69 14.71
CA PRO A 227 19.24 1.35 13.52
C PRO A 227 19.56 2.84 13.71
N PHE A 228 18.99 3.52 14.72
CA PHE A 228 19.39 4.89 15.04
C PHE A 228 20.87 5.00 15.44
N ALA A 229 21.49 3.94 15.97
CA ALA A 229 22.93 3.95 16.24
C ALA A 229 23.76 4.19 14.96
N GLY A 230 23.26 3.75 13.80
CA GLY A 230 23.89 3.97 12.51
C GLY A 230 23.42 5.22 11.77
N THR A 231 22.35 5.90 12.21
CA THR A 231 21.77 7.08 11.53
C THR A 231 21.78 8.35 12.38
N GLY A 232 22.83 8.52 13.18
CA GLY A 232 23.07 9.74 13.96
C GLY A 232 22.47 9.78 15.37
N GLY A 233 22.03 8.64 15.92
CA GLY A 233 21.63 8.45 17.32
C GLY A 233 20.12 8.59 17.61
N ILE A 234 19.71 8.13 18.79
CA ILE A 234 18.30 8.06 19.20
C ILE A 234 17.61 9.43 19.30
N GLN A 235 18.38 10.51 19.49
CA GLN A 235 17.90 11.89 19.48
C GLN A 235 17.18 12.25 18.16
N ASN A 236 17.48 11.55 17.06
CA ASN A 236 16.85 11.79 15.77
C ASN A 236 15.41 11.26 15.69
N ILE A 237 14.91 10.50 16.68
CA ILE A 237 13.48 10.14 16.75
C ILE A 237 12.60 11.40 16.70
N ALA A 238 12.95 12.42 17.49
CA ALA A 238 12.18 13.66 17.55
C ALA A 238 12.19 14.39 16.19
N LYS A 239 13.36 14.47 15.54
CA LYS A 239 13.49 15.06 14.20
C LYS A 239 12.67 14.30 13.16
N MET A 240 12.72 12.97 13.16
CA MET A 240 11.92 12.15 12.24
C MET A 240 10.42 12.41 12.40
N LEU A 241 9.93 12.44 13.65
CA LEU A 241 8.52 12.73 13.93
C LEU A 241 8.14 14.15 13.50
N GLN A 242 9.01 15.14 13.75
CA GLN A 242 8.82 16.50 13.26
C GLN A 242 8.71 16.53 11.73
N ASN A 243 9.65 15.90 11.01
CA ASN A 243 9.64 15.83 9.55
C ASN A 243 8.35 15.19 8.99
N ILE A 244 7.84 14.13 9.63
CA ILE A 244 6.54 13.50 9.28
C ILE A 244 5.38 14.49 9.48
N THR A 245 5.43 15.27 10.54
CA THR A 245 4.37 16.24 10.87
C THR A 245 4.39 17.40 9.88
N ASP A 246 5.57 17.91 9.55
CA ASP A 246 5.75 19.00 8.60
C ASP A 246 5.30 18.59 7.18
N ILE A 247 5.73 17.42 6.67
CA ILE A 247 5.30 16.97 5.34
C ILE A 247 3.79 16.72 5.28
N SER A 248 3.20 16.27 6.39
CA SER A 248 1.75 16.11 6.50
C SER A 248 1.05 17.46 6.39
N ALA A 249 1.54 18.48 7.08
CA ALA A 249 1.01 19.84 7.00
C ALA A 249 1.17 20.44 5.60
N ASP A 250 2.35 20.29 4.97
CA ASP A 250 2.60 20.71 3.59
C ASP A 250 1.61 20.06 2.61
N THR A 251 1.31 18.78 2.83
CA THR A 251 0.40 18.01 1.98
C THR A 251 -1.07 18.44 2.16
N ILE A 252 -1.50 18.69 3.40
CA ILE A 252 -2.85 19.15 3.72
C ILE A 252 -3.09 20.56 3.18
N ASN A 253 -2.16 21.48 3.42
CA ASN A 253 -2.27 22.88 3.01
C ASN A 253 -2.00 23.08 1.51
N ASN A 254 -1.74 21.99 0.77
CA ASN A 254 -1.31 22.02 -0.63
C ASN A 254 -0.14 23.00 -0.87
N ALA A 255 0.75 23.17 0.11
CA ALA A 255 1.79 24.20 0.09
C ALA A 255 2.80 24.01 -1.06
N LYS A 256 2.90 22.78 -1.58
CA LYS A 256 3.75 22.40 -2.72
C LYS A 256 3.00 22.33 -4.05
N GLY A 257 1.72 22.71 -4.10
CA GLY A 257 0.91 22.72 -5.33
C GLY A 257 0.57 21.33 -5.89
N PHE A 258 0.73 20.26 -5.11
CA PHE A 258 0.45 18.89 -5.56
C PHE A 258 -0.99 18.69 -6.05
N GLY A 259 -1.96 19.41 -5.46
CA GLY A 259 -3.38 19.16 -5.65
C GLY A 259 -3.82 17.86 -4.99
N TYR A 260 -4.90 17.27 -5.50
CA TYR A 260 -5.54 16.07 -4.94
C TYR A 260 -5.32 14.80 -5.75
N GLY A 261 -4.67 14.88 -6.91
CA GLY A 261 -4.40 13.73 -7.76
C GLY A 261 -3.55 12.67 -7.08
N PHE A 262 -3.79 11.40 -7.41
CA PHE A 262 -3.11 10.22 -6.88
C PHE A 262 -3.18 10.02 -5.36
N LYS A 263 -3.85 10.90 -4.59
CA LYS A 263 -4.00 10.76 -3.14
C LYS A 263 -5.25 9.96 -2.82
N VAL A 264 -5.11 8.97 -1.95
CA VAL A 264 -6.19 8.01 -1.61
C VAL A 264 -6.65 8.10 -0.16
N ASN A 265 -6.21 9.11 0.58
CA ASN A 265 -6.63 9.29 1.97
C ASN A 265 -7.91 10.11 2.10
N ILE A 266 -8.59 9.92 3.23
CA ILE A 266 -9.88 10.52 3.55
C ILE A 266 -9.83 12.04 3.46
N SER A 267 -8.84 12.66 4.10
CA SER A 267 -8.73 14.12 4.17
C SER A 267 -8.65 14.74 2.78
N ASN A 268 -7.80 14.20 1.90
CA ASN A 268 -7.64 14.75 0.55
C ASN A 268 -8.89 14.59 -0.31
N ILE A 269 -9.61 13.46 -0.20
CA ILE A 269 -10.88 13.29 -0.91
C ILE A 269 -11.95 14.24 -0.38
N CYS A 270 -12.08 14.37 0.95
CA CYS A 270 -13.01 15.33 1.55
C CYS A 270 -12.72 16.77 1.13
N GLN A 271 -11.45 17.16 1.10
CA GLN A 271 -11.04 18.49 0.65
C GLN A 271 -11.32 18.69 -0.85
N ALA A 272 -11.05 17.70 -1.71
CA ALA A 272 -11.36 17.78 -3.13
C ALA A 272 -12.86 17.99 -3.41
N PHE A 273 -13.73 17.24 -2.73
CA PHE A 273 -15.18 17.45 -2.81
C PHE A 273 -15.58 18.81 -2.20
N GLY A 274 -14.97 19.17 -1.07
CA GLY A 274 -15.17 20.45 -0.40
C GLY A 274 -14.94 21.64 -1.32
N GLU A 275 -13.77 21.73 -1.92
CA GLU A 275 -13.42 22.78 -2.88
C GLU A 275 -14.35 22.78 -4.09
N LYS A 276 -14.65 21.59 -4.65
CA LYS A 276 -15.55 21.47 -5.79
C LYS A 276 -16.95 22.01 -5.49
N MET A 277 -17.42 21.79 -4.26
CA MET A 277 -18.73 22.23 -3.77
C MET A 277 -18.69 23.59 -3.08
N LYS A 278 -17.53 24.26 -3.03
CA LYS A 278 -17.30 25.56 -2.34
C LYS A 278 -17.64 25.52 -0.85
N VAL A 279 -17.36 24.41 -0.19
CA VAL A 279 -17.47 24.24 1.27
C VAL A 279 -16.19 24.73 1.94
N GLN A 280 -16.30 25.36 3.11
CA GLN A 280 -15.15 25.84 3.89
C GLN A 280 -14.23 24.68 4.31
N SER A 281 -12.91 24.89 4.27
CA SER A 281 -11.94 23.82 4.57
C SER A 281 -12.05 23.30 6.01
N SER A 282 -12.43 24.15 6.97
CA SER A 282 -12.64 23.74 8.36
C SER A 282 -13.78 22.72 8.50
N THR A 283 -14.84 22.87 7.70
CA THR A 283 -15.97 21.94 7.67
C THR A 283 -15.55 20.61 7.05
N THR A 284 -14.78 20.63 5.97
CA THR A 284 -14.30 19.41 5.30
C THR A 284 -13.26 18.67 6.14
N ASP A 285 -12.41 19.37 6.88
CA ASP A 285 -11.50 18.79 7.88
C ASP A 285 -12.26 18.11 9.01
N TRP A 286 -13.32 18.74 9.52
CA TRP A 286 -14.18 18.14 10.54
C TRP A 286 -14.86 16.86 10.01
N ILE A 287 -15.42 16.90 8.79
CA ILE A 287 -16.00 15.72 8.13
C ILE A 287 -14.96 14.60 7.98
N ALA A 288 -13.75 14.93 7.52
CA ALA A 288 -12.66 13.98 7.39
C ALA A 288 -12.30 13.34 8.73
N GLY A 289 -12.24 14.13 9.81
CA GLY A 289 -12.02 13.65 11.18
C GLY A 289 -13.08 12.65 11.65
N VAL A 290 -14.36 12.95 11.41
CA VAL A 290 -15.48 12.04 11.72
C VAL A 290 -15.39 10.75 10.90
N LEU A 291 -15.11 10.85 9.60
CA LEU A 291 -14.95 9.68 8.73
C LEU A 291 -13.76 8.81 9.15
N MET A 292 -12.62 9.41 9.55
CA MET A 292 -11.49 8.67 10.10
C MET A 292 -11.87 7.91 11.38
N LEU A 293 -12.62 8.52 12.29
CA LEU A 293 -13.12 7.84 13.49
C LEU A 293 -14.06 6.69 13.14
N ILE A 294 -14.99 6.89 12.19
CA ILE A 294 -15.88 5.85 11.70
C ILE A 294 -15.07 4.70 11.11
N LEU A 295 -14.07 4.98 10.27
CA LEU A 295 -13.20 3.96 9.69
C LEU A 295 -12.50 3.16 10.77
N LEU A 296 -11.89 3.81 11.78
CA LEU A 296 -11.22 3.13 12.88
C LEU A 296 -12.16 2.20 13.65
N CYS A 297 -13.38 2.66 13.94
CA CYS A 297 -14.42 1.83 14.55
C CYS A 297 -14.78 0.62 13.69
N MET A 298 -14.94 0.80 12.37
CA MET A 298 -15.19 -0.30 11.43
C MET A 298 -14.02 -1.28 11.40
N VAL A 299 -12.77 -0.79 11.40
CA VAL A 299 -11.56 -1.63 11.37
C VAL A 299 -11.47 -2.48 12.63
N ILE A 300 -11.61 -1.87 13.81
CA ILE A 300 -11.63 -2.59 15.09
C ILE A 300 -12.74 -3.64 15.07
N PHE A 301 -13.95 -3.26 14.65
CA PHE A 301 -15.07 -4.20 14.54
C PHE A 301 -14.72 -5.40 13.64
N VAL A 302 -14.27 -5.18 12.41
CA VAL A 302 -13.98 -6.27 11.46
C VAL A 302 -12.82 -7.14 11.96
N VAL A 303 -11.74 -6.54 12.48
CA VAL A 303 -10.55 -7.28 12.96
C VAL A 303 -10.90 -8.25 14.10
N PHE A 304 -11.75 -7.84 15.04
CA PHE A 304 -12.09 -8.66 16.20
C PHE A 304 -13.33 -9.55 16.02
N ILE A 305 -14.23 -9.23 15.08
CA ILE A 305 -15.46 -9.99 14.85
C ILE A 305 -15.33 -10.97 13.68
N SER A 306 -14.61 -10.60 12.61
CA SER A 306 -14.51 -11.47 11.44
C SER A 306 -13.74 -12.75 11.76
N ARG A 307 -14.20 -13.84 11.15
CA ARG A 307 -13.52 -15.14 11.19
C ARG A 307 -12.60 -15.38 9.99
N GLN A 308 -12.66 -14.50 8.99
CA GLN A 308 -11.94 -14.65 7.72
C GLN A 308 -10.72 -13.74 7.70
N GLU A 309 -9.57 -14.28 7.34
CA GLU A 309 -8.31 -13.54 7.43
C GLU A 309 -8.22 -12.48 6.35
N TRP A 310 -8.81 -12.72 5.17
CA TRP A 310 -8.88 -11.70 4.12
C TRP A 310 -9.64 -10.43 4.54
N GLU A 311 -10.72 -10.56 5.34
CA GLU A 311 -11.52 -9.43 5.82
C GLU A 311 -10.73 -8.60 6.83
N LYS A 312 -10.03 -9.27 7.75
CA LYS A 312 -9.16 -8.60 8.73
C LYS A 312 -7.99 -7.91 8.06
N ALA A 313 -7.32 -8.59 7.13
CA ALA A 313 -6.22 -8.03 6.36
C ALA A 313 -6.69 -6.80 5.56
N TYR A 314 -7.87 -6.87 4.95
CA TYR A 314 -8.45 -5.74 4.22
C TYR A 314 -8.71 -4.54 5.14
N ALA A 315 -9.36 -4.77 6.28
CA ALA A 315 -9.62 -3.72 7.27
C ALA A 315 -8.32 -3.05 7.74
N LEU A 316 -7.26 -3.82 7.97
CA LEU A 316 -5.96 -3.30 8.33
C LEU A 316 -5.29 -2.54 7.18
N CYS A 317 -5.41 -3.00 5.93
CA CYS A 317 -4.94 -2.26 4.76
C CYS A 317 -5.61 -0.88 4.63
N MET A 318 -6.88 -0.73 5.04
CA MET A 318 -7.55 0.59 5.05
C MET A 318 -6.85 1.58 5.96
N VAL A 319 -6.23 1.13 7.06
CA VAL A 319 -5.43 2.00 7.93
C VAL A 319 -4.17 2.47 7.20
N LEU A 320 -3.53 1.60 6.41
CA LEU A 320 -2.33 1.93 5.65
C LEU A 320 -2.63 2.87 4.46
N THR A 321 -3.82 2.80 3.88
CA THR A 321 -4.18 3.56 2.68
C THR A 321 -4.97 4.83 2.98
N LEU A 322 -6.00 4.77 3.83
CA LEU A 322 -6.98 5.84 3.97
C LEU A 322 -6.63 6.88 5.06
N ILE A 323 -5.75 6.55 5.99
CA ILE A 323 -5.41 7.41 7.14
C ILE A 323 -4.22 8.34 6.89
N PRO A 324 -3.07 7.90 6.33
CA PRO A 324 -1.93 8.79 6.18
C PRO A 324 -2.25 9.94 5.24
N THR A 325 -1.98 11.17 5.66
CA THR A 325 -2.26 12.41 4.90
C THR A 325 -1.48 12.48 3.58
N PHE A 326 -0.28 11.91 3.56
CA PHE A 326 0.56 11.72 2.37
C PHE A 326 0.46 10.28 1.81
N SER A 327 -0.75 9.72 1.80
CA SER A 327 -1.02 8.42 1.17
C SER A 327 -1.34 8.59 -0.31
N TRP A 328 -0.37 8.21 -1.15
CA TRP A 328 -0.52 8.12 -2.60
C TRP A 328 -1.07 6.74 -3.03
N ILE A 329 -1.54 6.65 -4.27
CA ILE A 329 -2.18 5.46 -4.84
C ILE A 329 -1.28 4.22 -4.80
N TYR A 330 0.04 4.39 -4.78
CA TYR A 330 0.96 3.26 -4.59
C TYR A 330 0.72 2.49 -3.28
N ASN A 331 0.08 3.07 -2.25
CA ASN A 331 -0.20 2.34 -1.01
C ASN A 331 -1.27 1.26 -1.21
N GLU A 332 -2.08 1.34 -2.27
CA GLU A 332 -3.05 0.30 -2.58
C GLU A 332 -2.39 -1.04 -2.96
N ILE A 333 -1.07 -1.10 -3.23
CA ILE A 333 -0.37 -2.38 -3.43
C ILE A 333 -0.52 -3.33 -2.24
N TYR A 334 -0.74 -2.81 -1.03
CA TYR A 334 -0.99 -3.63 0.16
C TYR A 334 -2.26 -4.49 0.02
N LEU A 335 -3.20 -4.10 -0.84
CA LEU A 335 -4.42 -4.87 -1.12
C LEU A 335 -4.15 -6.19 -1.83
N LEU A 336 -2.95 -6.41 -2.38
CA LEU A 336 -2.54 -7.74 -2.84
C LEU A 336 -2.69 -8.80 -1.72
N ILE A 337 -2.44 -8.44 -0.46
CA ILE A 337 -2.59 -9.32 0.70
C ILE A 337 -4.04 -9.84 0.83
N PRO A 338 -5.07 -8.98 1.08
CA PRO A 338 -6.44 -9.44 1.21
C PRO A 338 -7.01 -10.02 -0.08
N ILE A 339 -6.58 -9.59 -1.26
CA ILE A 339 -7.02 -10.21 -2.53
C ILE A 339 -6.52 -11.65 -2.62
N THR A 340 -5.24 -11.90 -2.30
CA THR A 340 -4.67 -13.25 -2.27
C THR A 340 -5.40 -14.12 -1.26
N LEU A 341 -5.68 -13.61 -0.06
CA LEU A 341 -6.41 -14.35 0.97
C LEU A 341 -7.87 -14.60 0.59
N LEU A 342 -8.55 -13.64 -0.03
CA LEU A 342 -9.93 -13.80 -0.50
C LEU A 342 -10.02 -14.92 -1.53
N LEU A 343 -9.10 -14.94 -2.50
CA LEU A 343 -9.04 -15.98 -3.53
C LEU A 343 -8.63 -17.34 -2.97
N TYR A 344 -7.85 -17.36 -1.88
CA TYR A 344 -7.48 -18.57 -1.16
C TYR A 344 -8.65 -19.16 -0.35
N GLU A 345 -9.36 -18.32 0.40
CA GLU A 345 -10.46 -18.71 1.29
C GLU A 345 -11.78 -18.94 0.53
N ARG A 346 -12.03 -18.16 -0.52
CA ARG A 346 -13.23 -18.18 -1.35
C ARG A 346 -12.87 -18.38 -2.84
N PRO A 347 -12.40 -19.56 -3.25
CA PRO A 347 -11.89 -19.78 -4.61
C PRO A 347 -12.99 -19.96 -5.69
N GLU A 348 -14.27 -19.97 -5.29
CA GLU A 348 -15.42 -20.16 -6.17
C GLU A 348 -16.18 -18.84 -6.39
N LEU A 349 -16.68 -18.60 -7.61
CA LEU A 349 -17.50 -17.42 -7.94
C LEU A 349 -18.93 -17.55 -7.38
N LYS A 350 -19.08 -17.37 -6.07
CA LYS A 350 -20.38 -17.27 -5.37
C LYS A 350 -20.75 -15.81 -5.11
N LYS A 351 -22.03 -15.52 -4.84
CA LYS A 351 -22.52 -14.16 -4.57
C LYS A 351 -21.70 -13.41 -3.52
N ASN A 352 -21.32 -14.07 -2.43
CA ASN A 352 -20.49 -13.50 -1.36
C ASN A 352 -19.01 -13.32 -1.76
N THR A 353 -18.58 -13.84 -2.91
CA THR A 353 -17.20 -13.70 -3.41
C THR A 353 -17.14 -12.69 -4.56
N VAL A 354 -18.13 -12.73 -5.44
CA VAL A 354 -18.21 -11.88 -6.64
C VAL A 354 -18.25 -10.40 -6.28
N LEU A 355 -19.07 -9.99 -5.30
CA LEU A 355 -19.14 -8.57 -4.92
C LEU A 355 -17.81 -8.04 -4.38
N PRO A 356 -17.15 -8.69 -3.39
CA PRO A 356 -15.80 -8.30 -2.99
C PRO A 356 -14.79 -8.29 -4.15
N LEU A 357 -14.82 -9.26 -5.06
CA LEU A 357 -13.92 -9.28 -6.20
C LEU A 357 -14.17 -8.14 -7.19
N ILE A 358 -15.43 -7.77 -7.45
CA ILE A 358 -15.76 -6.60 -8.28
C ILE A 358 -15.23 -5.33 -7.61
N LEU A 359 -15.44 -5.14 -6.32
CA LEU A 359 -14.94 -3.96 -5.59
C LEU A 359 -13.41 -3.91 -5.59
N MET A 360 -12.73 -5.05 -5.37
CA MET A 360 -11.27 -5.15 -5.49
C MET A 360 -10.78 -4.87 -6.91
N MET A 361 -11.54 -5.28 -7.93
CA MET A 361 -11.23 -4.98 -9.34
C MET A 361 -11.39 -3.50 -9.64
N LEU A 362 -12.37 -2.81 -9.04
CA LEU A 362 -12.52 -1.36 -9.17
C LEU A 362 -11.41 -0.58 -8.45
N ILE A 363 -10.77 -1.18 -7.43
CA ILE A 363 -9.60 -0.59 -6.78
C ILE A 363 -8.32 -0.84 -7.60
N MET A 364 -8.11 -2.07 -8.04
CA MET A 364 -6.86 -2.50 -8.67
C MET A 364 -6.87 -2.37 -10.20
N GLY A 365 -8.01 -1.99 -10.78
CA GLY A 365 -8.20 -1.86 -12.21
C GLY A 365 -7.57 -0.60 -12.75
N GLU A 366 -6.82 -0.74 -13.84
CA GLU A 366 -6.34 0.40 -14.60
C GLU A 366 -7.47 0.91 -15.51
N PHE A 367 -8.16 1.97 -15.08
CA PHE A 367 -9.24 2.57 -15.86
C PHE A 367 -8.67 3.57 -16.88
N PRO A 368 -9.42 3.88 -17.96
CA PRO A 368 -9.03 4.93 -18.89
C PRO A 368 -8.61 6.20 -18.15
N TYR A 369 -7.47 6.74 -18.56
CA TYR A 369 -6.76 7.84 -17.93
C TYR A 369 -7.50 9.18 -18.10
N ILE A 370 -8.65 9.25 -17.45
CA ILE A 370 -9.56 10.38 -17.45
C ILE A 370 -9.37 11.12 -16.14
N SER A 371 -9.16 12.43 -16.23
CA SER A 371 -9.15 13.30 -15.06
C SER A 371 -10.54 13.78 -14.69
N LEU A 372 -10.81 13.77 -13.40
CA LEU A 372 -11.99 14.29 -12.74
C LEU A 372 -11.61 15.58 -12.01
N PHE A 373 -12.61 16.44 -11.80
CA PHE A 373 -12.45 17.71 -11.10
C PHE A 373 -11.33 18.61 -11.70
N ASN A 374 -11.26 18.68 -13.03
CA ASN A 374 -10.24 19.45 -13.77
C ASN A 374 -10.16 20.94 -13.39
N SER A 375 -11.21 21.47 -12.78
CA SER A 375 -11.28 22.84 -12.27
C SER A 375 -10.48 23.08 -10.98
N LEU A 376 -10.06 22.03 -10.27
CA LEU A 376 -9.29 22.18 -9.02
C LEU A 376 -7.83 22.51 -9.33
N GLU A 377 -7.22 23.32 -8.47
CA GLU A 377 -5.82 23.73 -8.59
C GLU A 377 -4.84 22.57 -8.31
N GLY A 378 -3.58 22.79 -8.67
CA GLY A 378 -2.49 21.83 -8.47
C GLY A 378 -2.13 20.99 -9.70
N TYR A 379 -0.91 20.47 -9.67
CA TYR A 379 -0.28 19.77 -10.80
C TYR A 379 -0.91 18.40 -11.08
N HIS A 380 -1.32 17.67 -10.04
CA HIS A 380 -1.89 16.33 -10.18
C HIS A 380 -3.41 16.38 -10.13
N LYS A 381 -4.04 15.92 -11.22
CA LYS A 381 -5.50 15.82 -11.32
C LYS A 381 -5.98 14.47 -10.79
N ILE A 382 -7.18 14.45 -10.23
CA ILE A 382 -7.77 13.22 -9.71
C ILE A 382 -8.11 12.31 -10.88
N SER A 383 -7.51 11.13 -10.97
CA SER A 383 -7.83 10.16 -12.00
C SER A 383 -9.11 9.39 -11.67
N LEU A 384 -9.77 8.85 -12.70
CA LEU A 384 -10.90 7.94 -12.53
C LEU A 384 -10.53 6.74 -11.63
N SER A 385 -9.34 6.16 -11.82
CA SER A 385 -8.82 5.07 -10.97
C SER A 385 -8.73 5.49 -9.50
N THR A 386 -8.21 6.69 -9.21
CA THR A 386 -8.13 7.21 -7.83
C THR A 386 -9.53 7.32 -7.21
N MET A 387 -10.51 7.88 -7.93
CA MET A 387 -11.86 8.05 -7.40
C MET A 387 -12.61 6.73 -7.20
N LEU A 388 -12.54 5.82 -8.19
CA LEU A 388 -13.15 4.49 -8.10
C LEU A 388 -12.52 3.65 -6.99
N GLY A 389 -11.20 3.70 -6.84
CA GLY A 389 -10.48 3.01 -5.77
C GLY A 389 -10.92 3.50 -4.38
N ASN A 390 -10.95 4.81 -4.16
CA ASN A 390 -11.45 5.39 -2.91
C ASN A 390 -12.89 4.97 -2.59
N ALA A 391 -13.81 5.14 -3.55
CA ALA A 391 -15.21 4.79 -3.34
C ALA A 391 -15.39 3.29 -3.06
N SER A 392 -14.71 2.44 -3.83
CA SER A 392 -14.78 0.98 -3.68
C SER A 392 -14.18 0.52 -2.36
N MET A 393 -13.13 1.19 -1.88
CA MET A 393 -12.53 0.90 -0.59
C MET A 393 -13.53 1.07 0.57
N TRP A 394 -14.28 2.18 0.54
CA TRP A 394 -15.33 2.46 1.51
C TRP A 394 -16.53 1.51 1.41
N VAL A 395 -17.02 1.27 0.19
CA VAL A 395 -18.16 0.37 -0.06
C VAL A 395 -17.84 -1.04 0.44
N LEU A 396 -16.63 -1.53 0.19
CA LEU A 396 -16.21 -2.84 0.66
C LEU A 396 -16.07 -2.88 2.20
N MET A 397 -15.56 -1.83 2.82
CA MET A 397 -15.49 -1.75 4.30
C MET A 397 -16.88 -1.79 4.94
N ILE A 398 -17.83 -1.03 4.40
CA ILE A 398 -19.24 -1.03 4.85
C ILE A 398 -19.87 -2.41 4.64
N TYR A 399 -19.63 -3.04 3.48
CA TYR A 399 -20.08 -4.40 3.21
C TYR A 399 -19.56 -5.40 4.25
N LEU A 400 -18.28 -5.33 4.61
CA LEU A 400 -17.69 -6.23 5.61
C LEU A 400 -18.31 -6.06 7.00
N VAL A 401 -18.59 -4.81 7.40
CA VAL A 401 -19.30 -4.54 8.67
C VAL A 401 -20.70 -5.16 8.63
N ALA A 402 -21.45 -4.94 7.56
CA ALA A 402 -22.80 -5.48 7.40
C ALA A 402 -22.82 -7.02 7.36
N GLU A 403 -21.88 -7.64 6.63
CA GLU A 403 -21.75 -9.10 6.53
C GLU A 403 -21.47 -9.72 7.90
N ASN A 404 -20.54 -9.15 8.66
CA ASN A 404 -20.16 -9.67 9.99
C ASN A 404 -21.24 -9.41 11.05
N PHE A 405 -21.94 -8.28 10.98
CA PHE A 405 -23.07 -8.00 11.85
C PHE A 405 -24.25 -8.97 11.61
N GLY A 406 -24.53 -9.31 10.35
CA GLY A 406 -25.52 -10.32 9.99
C GLY A 406 -25.18 -11.71 10.55
N LYS A 407 -23.90 -12.11 10.49
CA LYS A 407 -23.43 -13.39 11.05
C LYS A 407 -23.57 -13.45 12.58
N LEU A 408 -23.30 -12.35 13.29
CA LEU A 408 -23.50 -12.26 14.75
C LEU A 408 -24.96 -12.49 15.15
N LYS A 409 -25.91 -11.85 14.45
CA LYS A 409 -27.35 -11.98 14.73
C LYS A 409 -27.90 -13.39 14.51
N MET A 410 -27.42 -14.09 13.48
CA MET A 410 -27.83 -15.48 13.25
C MET A 410 -27.34 -16.38 14.39
N TRP A 411 -26.13 -16.16 14.87
CA TRP A 411 -25.54 -16.97 15.94
C TRP A 411 -26.22 -16.78 17.29
N SER A 412 -26.61 -15.54 17.66
CA SER A 412 -27.35 -15.31 18.90
C SER A 412 -28.71 -16.03 18.88
N LYS A 413 -29.43 -15.99 17.77
CA LYS A 413 -30.70 -16.71 17.59
C LYS A 413 -30.54 -18.23 17.65
N THR A 414 -29.41 -18.78 17.21
CA THR A 414 -29.17 -20.23 17.28
C THR A 414 -28.90 -20.70 18.71
N LYS A 415 -28.36 -19.81 19.57
CA LYS A 415 -28.12 -20.08 20.99
C LYS A 415 -29.35 -19.90 21.88
N GLU A 416 -30.31 -19.06 21.50
CA GLU A 416 -31.57 -18.87 22.24
C GLU A 416 -32.63 -19.94 21.90
N GLY A 417 -32.44 -20.69 20.81
CA GLY A 417 -33.30 -21.81 20.40
C GLY A 417 -32.77 -23.21 20.78
N MET A 418 -31.69 -23.27 21.56
CA MET A 418 -31.19 -24.46 22.26
C MET A 418 -31.33 -24.22 23.75
#